data_AF-A0A8J5WC94-F1
#
_entry.id   AF-A0A8J5WC94-F1
#
_cell.length_a   1.000
_cell.length_b   1.000
_cell.length_c   1.000
_cell.angle_alpha   90.00
_cell.angle_beta   90.00
_cell.angle_gamma   90.00
#
_symmetry.space_group_name_H-M   'P 1'
#
loop_
_entity.id
_entity.type
_entity.pdbx_description
1 polymer ?
#
loop_
_entity_poly.entity_id
_entity_poly.type
_entity_poly.pdbx_seq_one_letter_code
_entity_poly.pdbx_strand_id
1 'polypeptide(L)'
;MPHVQSAPAAATVSGMSAAAAAPAPRRWEGVDQALERMVLRACLDQAPERRRIREAFKDVQLSIDHCLFKGEYISIGTKESYELNSRGVEIFSKCWFPENHHIKAVVCLCHGYGDTCTFFLDGIARKIASVGYEVFALDYPGFGLSEGLHGYIPSFDTLVDDVAEHFAKVKEDPEHRDLPSFLFGQSMGGAVALKVHFKQPNEWDGAILVAPMCKIADDVVPPWPVQHVLIFLARLLPKEKLVPQKDLAELAFKEKKKQEQILFVRTGLVYSRRAHLAVRPTARAGESQPASGG
;
A
#
# COMPACT_ATOMS: atom_id res chain seq x y z
N MET A 1 -56.76 32.51 -28.90
CA MET A 1 -57.30 31.15 -29.14
C MET A 1 -57.58 31.06 -30.63
N PRO A 2 -56.87 30.22 -31.39
CA PRO A 2 -56.90 28.78 -31.19
C PRO A 2 -55.53 28.14 -30.92
N HIS A 3 -55.62 26.98 -30.27
CA HIS A 3 -54.57 26.01 -30.01
C HIS A 3 -54.00 25.41 -31.30
N VAL A 4 -52.68 25.24 -31.35
CA VAL A 4 -52.02 24.21 -32.15
C VAL A 4 -51.12 23.41 -31.22
N GLN A 5 -51.46 22.14 -31.04
CA GLN A 5 -50.67 21.13 -30.35
C GLN A 5 -49.40 20.84 -31.15
N SER A 6 -48.23 20.82 -30.50
CA SER A 6 -47.02 20.21 -31.05
C SER A 6 -46.68 18.95 -30.24
N ALA A 7 -46.72 17.81 -30.92
CA ALA A 7 -46.31 16.49 -30.44
C ALA A 7 -44.80 16.42 -30.10
N PRO A 8 -44.35 15.44 -29.29
CA PRO A 8 -42.96 15.36 -28.85
C PRO A 8 -42.06 14.80 -29.97
N ALA A 9 -40.94 15.47 -30.24
CA ALA A 9 -39.91 14.98 -31.14
C ALA A 9 -39.16 13.80 -30.49
N ALA A 10 -39.09 12.69 -31.22
CA ALA A 10 -38.44 11.46 -30.83
C ALA A 10 -36.94 11.66 -30.57
N ALA A 11 -36.47 11.14 -29.44
CA ALA A 11 -35.06 11.03 -29.11
C ALA A 11 -34.40 9.96 -30.00
N THR A 12 -33.52 10.37 -30.91
CA THR A 12 -32.59 9.47 -31.58
C THR A 12 -31.39 9.22 -30.68
N VAL A 13 -31.35 8.03 -30.09
CA VAL A 13 -30.17 7.46 -29.43
C VAL A 13 -29.22 6.98 -30.54
N SER A 14 -28.18 7.75 -30.83
CA SER A 14 -27.02 7.29 -31.59
C SER A 14 -25.89 7.07 -30.58
N GLY A 15 -25.63 5.80 -30.27
CA GLY A 15 -24.40 5.39 -29.63
C GLY A 15 -23.26 5.37 -30.65
N MET A 16 -22.05 5.65 -30.18
CA MET A 16 -20.87 4.84 -30.47
C MET A 16 -19.75 5.23 -29.51
N SER A 17 -19.31 4.21 -28.77
CA SER A 17 -18.17 4.21 -27.86
C SER A 17 -16.92 4.70 -28.58
N ALA A 18 -16.45 5.90 -28.24
CA ALA A 18 -15.06 6.26 -28.47
C ALA A 18 -14.26 5.61 -27.34
N ALA A 19 -13.63 4.47 -27.62
CA ALA A 19 -12.56 3.96 -26.78
C ALA A 19 -11.50 5.05 -26.68
N ALA A 20 -11.35 5.65 -25.49
CA ALA A 20 -10.31 6.62 -25.24
C ALA A 20 -8.97 5.97 -25.56
N ALA A 21 -8.29 6.49 -26.59
CA ALA A 21 -6.97 6.03 -26.96
C ALA A 21 -6.05 6.08 -25.73
N ALA A 22 -5.33 4.99 -25.47
CA ALA A 22 -4.33 4.98 -24.42
C ALA A 22 -3.35 6.15 -24.67
N PRO A 23 -3.04 6.97 -23.66
CA PRO A 23 -2.11 8.08 -23.83
C PRO A 23 -0.77 7.55 -24.34
N ALA A 24 -0.17 8.27 -25.28
CA ALA A 24 1.15 7.92 -25.83
C ALA A 24 2.17 7.73 -24.69
N PRO A 25 3.08 6.75 -24.79
CA PRO A 25 4.07 6.49 -23.75
C PRO A 25 4.93 7.75 -23.56
N ARG A 26 4.85 8.34 -22.37
CA ARG A 26 5.67 9.49 -21.99
C ARG A 26 7.09 8.98 -21.79
N ARG A 27 8.02 9.44 -22.64
CA ARG A 27 9.46 9.13 -22.56
C ARG A 27 10.00 9.52 -21.18
N TRP A 28 10.68 8.61 -20.50
CA TRP A 28 11.28 8.89 -19.18
C TRP A 28 12.72 9.39 -19.34
N GLU A 29 12.97 10.66 -18.99
CA GLU A 29 14.33 11.23 -19.00
C GLU A 29 15.22 10.53 -17.97
N GLY A 30 16.43 10.11 -18.39
CA GLY A 30 17.41 9.44 -17.51
C GLY A 30 17.27 7.92 -17.39
N VAL A 31 16.32 7.32 -18.11
CA VAL A 31 16.03 5.88 -18.06
C VAL A 31 16.37 5.24 -19.38
N ASP A 32 17.06 4.10 -19.34
CA ASP A 32 17.33 3.33 -20.54
C ASP A 32 16.03 2.86 -21.24
N GLN A 33 16.00 2.94 -22.57
CA GLN A 33 14.82 2.56 -23.36
C GLN A 33 14.47 1.07 -23.21
N ALA A 34 15.45 0.20 -22.94
CA ALA A 34 15.16 -1.20 -22.69
C ALA A 34 14.45 -1.37 -21.34
N LEU A 35 14.87 -0.62 -20.31
CA LEU A 35 14.23 -0.58 -19.00
C LEU A 35 12.79 -0.06 -19.08
N GLU A 36 12.56 1.03 -19.82
CA GLU A 36 11.20 1.57 -20.07
C GLU A 36 10.28 0.52 -20.73
N ARG A 37 10.76 -0.14 -21.79
CA ARG A 37 9.99 -1.20 -22.47
C ARG A 37 9.71 -2.41 -21.58
N MET A 38 10.66 -2.78 -20.73
CA MET A 38 10.49 -3.88 -19.78
C MET A 38 9.32 -3.60 -18.84
N VAL A 39 9.27 -2.39 -18.28
CA VAL A 39 8.22 -1.98 -17.31
C VAL A 39 6.86 -1.90 -17.96
N LEU A 40 6.77 -1.28 -19.14
CA LEU A 40 5.50 -1.14 -19.86
C LEU A 40 4.89 -2.50 -20.23
N ARG A 41 5.71 -3.53 -20.43
CA ARG A 41 5.28 -4.90 -20.77
C ARG A 41 5.12 -5.81 -19.56
N ALA A 42 5.64 -5.43 -18.39
CA ALA A 42 5.61 -6.28 -17.21
C ALA A 42 4.18 -6.48 -16.67
N CYS A 43 3.86 -7.73 -16.33
CA CYS A 43 2.63 -8.07 -15.62
C CYS A 43 2.92 -8.04 -14.11
N LEU A 44 2.71 -6.88 -13.50
CA LEU A 44 3.02 -6.65 -12.09
C LEU A 44 2.09 -7.35 -11.11
N ASP A 45 1.10 -8.10 -11.61
CA ASP A 45 0.15 -8.85 -10.80
C ASP A 45 0.83 -9.96 -10.00
N GLN A 46 1.97 -10.46 -10.47
CA GLN A 46 2.76 -11.52 -9.85
C GLN A 46 4.07 -10.99 -9.26
N ALA A 47 4.49 -11.57 -8.12
CA ALA A 47 5.67 -11.13 -7.40
C ALA A 47 6.99 -11.24 -8.18
N PRO A 48 7.26 -12.30 -8.98
CA PRO A 48 8.52 -12.39 -9.72
C PRO A 48 8.77 -11.21 -10.65
N GLU A 49 7.72 -10.72 -11.33
CA GLU A 49 7.82 -9.54 -12.19
C GLU A 49 8.03 -8.27 -11.37
N ARG A 50 7.34 -8.10 -10.23
CA ARG A 50 7.58 -6.96 -9.31
C ARG A 50 9.03 -6.94 -8.81
N ARG A 51 9.57 -8.10 -8.41
CA ARG A 51 10.97 -8.26 -7.97
C ARG A 51 11.96 -7.92 -9.07
N ARG A 52 11.71 -8.42 -10.29
CA ARG A 52 12.54 -8.11 -11.46
C ARG A 52 12.57 -6.60 -11.76
N ILE A 53 11.41 -5.95 -11.73
CA ILE A 53 11.34 -4.50 -11.94
C ILE A 53 12.03 -3.76 -10.80
N ARG A 54 11.86 -4.17 -9.54
CA ARG A 54 12.56 -3.56 -8.40
C ARG A 54 14.06 -3.54 -8.56
N GLU A 55 14.62 -4.69 -8.93
CA GLU A 55 16.06 -4.84 -9.07
C GLU A 55 16.59 -3.93 -10.18
N ALA A 56 15.92 -3.91 -11.32
CA ALA A 56 16.30 -3.04 -12.44
C ALA A 56 16.15 -1.54 -12.14
N PHE A 57 15.38 -1.17 -11.12
CA PHE A 57 15.12 0.21 -10.72
C PHE A 57 15.95 0.67 -9.50
N LYS A 58 16.77 -0.20 -8.93
CA LYS A 58 17.48 0.06 -7.69
C LYS A 58 18.40 1.28 -7.79
N ASP A 59 19.20 1.35 -8.84
CA ASP A 59 20.13 2.46 -9.03
C ASP A 59 19.41 3.77 -9.37
N VAL A 60 18.30 3.69 -10.12
CA VAL A 60 17.54 4.88 -10.49
C VAL A 60 16.86 5.48 -9.27
N GLN A 61 16.34 4.66 -8.34
CA GLN A 61 15.83 5.15 -7.06
C GLN A 61 16.88 5.94 -6.27
N LEU A 62 18.13 5.49 -6.25
CA LEU A 62 19.23 6.17 -5.56
C LEU A 62 19.58 7.52 -6.20
N SER A 63 19.26 7.72 -7.48
CA SER A 63 19.47 8.98 -8.19
C SER A 63 18.40 10.04 -7.92
N ILE A 64 17.29 9.69 -7.27
CA ILE A 64 16.17 10.61 -7.01
C ILE A 64 16.61 11.68 -6.01
N ASP A 65 16.45 12.94 -6.41
CA ASP A 65 16.76 14.11 -5.58
C ASP A 65 15.69 14.38 -4.52
N HIS A 66 15.72 13.58 -3.46
CA HIS A 66 14.80 13.67 -2.33
C HIS A 66 15.53 13.44 -1.01
N CYS A 67 15.15 14.18 0.04
CA CYS A 67 15.82 14.10 1.35
C CYS A 67 15.81 12.70 1.99
N LEU A 68 14.80 11.88 1.68
CA LEU A 68 14.70 10.49 2.13
C LEU A 68 15.62 9.52 1.36
N PHE A 69 16.09 9.88 0.17
CA PHE A 69 16.97 9.03 -0.64
C PHE A 69 18.42 9.52 -0.65
N LYS A 70 18.64 10.82 -0.45
CA LYS A 70 19.97 11.47 -0.43
C LYS A 70 20.53 11.75 0.96
N GLY A 71 19.84 11.36 2.03
CA GLY A 71 20.38 11.49 3.37
C GLY A 71 21.69 10.71 3.51
N GLU A 72 22.72 11.32 4.10
CA GLU A 72 23.92 10.60 4.51
C GLU A 72 23.58 9.74 5.74
N TYR A 73 23.15 8.51 5.50
CA TYR A 73 22.91 7.52 6.55
C TYR A 73 24.17 6.68 6.77
N ILE A 74 25.25 7.33 7.22
CA ILE A 74 26.47 6.63 7.62
C ILE A 74 26.11 5.71 8.78
N SER A 75 26.65 4.48 8.81
CA SER A 75 26.50 3.48 9.88
C SER A 75 25.11 2.85 10.08
N ILE A 76 24.28 2.80 9.03
CA ILE A 76 23.02 2.03 9.02
C ILE A 76 23.14 0.79 8.15
N GLY A 77 23.05 -0.37 8.80
CA GLY A 77 22.95 -1.67 8.16
C GLY A 77 21.50 -1.94 7.72
N THR A 78 21.36 -2.74 6.66
CA THR A 78 20.04 -3.21 6.23
C THR A 78 20.08 -4.70 5.93
N LYS A 79 19.03 -5.41 6.33
CA LYS A 79 18.85 -6.84 6.05
C LYS A 79 17.51 -7.06 5.36
N GLU A 80 17.51 -7.83 4.29
CA GLU A 80 16.30 -8.22 3.55
C GLU A 80 16.11 -9.73 3.70
N SER A 81 14.87 -10.18 3.88
CA SER A 81 14.54 -11.61 3.98
C SER A 81 13.23 -11.95 3.28
N TYR A 82 13.10 -13.22 2.91
CA TYR A 82 11.86 -13.82 2.41
C TYR A 82 11.51 -15.00 3.29
N GLU A 83 10.30 -15.01 3.84
CA GLU A 83 9.83 -16.05 4.74
C GLU A 83 8.38 -16.44 4.41
N LEU A 84 8.07 -17.73 4.53
CA LEU A 84 6.69 -18.17 4.44
C LEU A 84 5.95 -17.82 5.73
N ASN A 85 4.80 -17.15 5.61
CA ASN A 85 3.89 -17.00 6.74
C ASN A 85 3.14 -18.31 7.05
N SER A 86 2.36 -18.33 8.12
CA SER A 86 1.51 -19.47 8.51
C SER A 86 0.53 -19.94 7.43
N ARG A 87 0.23 -19.11 6.43
CA ARG A 87 -0.64 -19.43 5.29
C ARG A 87 0.10 -19.93 4.06
N GLY A 88 1.43 -20.05 4.13
CA GLY A 88 2.28 -20.49 3.01
C GLY A 88 2.46 -19.44 1.92
N VAL A 89 2.30 -18.15 2.24
CA VAL A 89 2.60 -17.03 1.33
C VAL A 89 4.00 -16.54 1.64
N GLU A 90 4.84 -16.37 0.61
CA GLU A 90 6.18 -15.81 0.79
C GLU A 90 6.13 -14.29 1.00
N ILE A 91 6.56 -13.85 2.17
CA ILE A 91 6.55 -12.46 2.61
C ILE A 91 7.97 -11.92 2.56
N PHE A 92 8.13 -10.80 1.86
CA PHE A 92 9.33 -9.99 1.93
C PHE A 92 9.30 -9.12 3.18
N SER A 93 10.40 -9.09 3.90
CA SER A 93 10.61 -8.17 5.00
C SER A 93 11.98 -7.50 4.93
N LYS A 94 12.07 -6.35 5.58
CA LYS A 94 13.29 -5.55 5.63
C LYS A 94 13.50 -4.99 7.02
N CYS A 95 14.75 -5.08 7.49
CA CYS A 95 15.24 -4.49 8.71
C CYS A 95 16.27 -3.39 8.40
N TRP A 96 16.23 -2.32 9.18
CA TRP A 96 17.24 -1.26 9.24
C TRP A 96 17.74 -1.12 10.67
N PHE A 97 19.04 -1.28 10.88
CA PHE A 97 19.65 -1.30 12.22
C PHE A 97 20.90 -0.42 12.27
N PRO A 98 21.19 0.20 13.43
CA PRO A 98 22.42 0.96 13.61
C PRO A 98 23.62 0.02 13.83
N GLU A 99 24.68 0.11 13.02
CA GLU A 99 25.81 -0.83 13.05
C GLU A 99 26.70 -0.71 14.29
N ASN A 100 26.73 0.47 14.94
CA ASN A 100 27.67 0.77 16.02
C ASN A 100 27.01 1.46 17.23
N HIS A 101 25.71 1.23 17.44
CA HIS A 101 24.98 1.85 18.55
C HIS A 101 24.17 0.84 19.35
N HIS A 102 24.04 1.11 20.64
CA HIS A 102 23.03 0.48 21.48
C HIS A 102 21.64 0.81 20.94
N ILE A 103 20.84 -0.22 20.65
CA ILE A 103 19.47 -0.07 20.16
C ILE A 103 18.60 0.46 21.30
N LYS A 104 17.88 1.56 21.05
CA LYS A 104 17.03 2.22 22.06
C LYS A 104 15.67 1.56 22.19
N ALA A 105 15.14 1.08 21.06
CA ALA A 105 13.83 0.47 20.93
C ALA A 105 13.67 -0.11 19.51
N VAL A 106 12.67 -0.97 19.36
CA VAL A 106 12.23 -1.53 18.08
C VAL A 106 11.03 -0.75 17.54
N VAL A 107 11.02 -0.49 16.24
CA VAL A 107 9.91 0.17 15.53
C VAL A 107 9.41 -0.73 14.41
N CYS A 108 8.16 -1.20 14.53
CA CYS A 108 7.50 -2.07 13.57
C CYS A 108 6.60 -1.24 12.64
N LEU A 109 6.99 -1.12 11.37
CA LEU A 109 6.46 -0.17 10.40
C LEU A 109 5.46 -0.83 9.44
N CYS A 110 4.26 -0.25 9.38
CA CYS A 110 3.14 -0.64 8.52
C CYS A 110 2.94 0.36 7.36
N HIS A 111 3.05 -0.12 6.12
CA HIS A 111 2.96 0.70 4.92
C HIS A 111 1.53 1.01 4.46
N GLY A 112 1.37 2.07 3.67
CA GLY A 112 0.08 2.48 3.09
C GLY A 112 -0.39 1.55 1.95
N TYR A 113 -1.65 1.72 1.52
CA TYR A 113 -2.17 0.98 0.37
C TYR A 113 -1.40 1.36 -0.89
N GLY A 114 -0.88 0.35 -1.57
CA GLY A 114 -0.09 0.53 -2.78
C GLY A 114 1.33 0.97 -2.54
N ASP A 115 1.80 1.11 -1.30
CA ASP A 115 3.20 1.39 -0.99
C ASP A 115 4.01 0.08 -0.77
N THR A 116 5.30 0.23 -0.46
CA THR A 116 6.23 -0.87 -0.12
C THR A 116 7.30 -0.40 0.87
N CYS A 117 7.86 -1.34 1.61
CA CYS A 117 9.03 -1.15 2.47
C CYS A 117 10.27 -0.62 1.74
N THR A 118 10.34 -0.77 0.42
CA THR A 118 11.58 -0.56 -0.35
C THR A 118 11.70 0.80 -1.04
N PHE A 119 10.69 1.68 -0.87
CA PHE A 119 10.67 3.01 -1.49
C PHE A 119 10.63 4.15 -0.47
N PHE A 120 9.53 4.90 -0.33
CA PHE A 120 9.47 6.05 0.58
C PHE A 120 9.71 5.64 2.04
N LEU A 121 9.18 4.49 2.43
CA LEU A 121 9.38 3.94 3.76
C LEU A 121 10.83 3.58 4.06
N ASP A 122 11.63 3.20 3.06
CA ASP A 122 13.05 2.90 3.25
C ASP A 122 13.80 4.11 3.82
N GLY A 123 13.53 5.30 3.28
CA GLY A 123 14.15 6.52 3.79
C GLY A 123 13.63 6.97 5.15
N ILE A 124 12.35 6.73 5.46
CA ILE A 124 11.79 6.97 6.80
C ILE A 124 12.47 6.02 7.81
N ALA A 125 12.55 4.73 7.48
CA ALA A 125 13.16 3.71 8.32
C ALA A 125 14.66 4.00 8.55
N ARG A 126 15.41 4.37 7.50
CA ARG A 126 16.80 4.82 7.65
C ARG A 126 16.95 6.02 8.56
N LYS A 127 16.03 6.99 8.48
CA LYS A 127 16.07 8.17 9.36
C LYS A 127 15.82 7.78 10.81
N ILE A 128 14.86 6.90 11.07
CA ILE A 128 14.60 6.37 12.42
C ILE A 128 15.81 5.57 12.93
N ALA A 129 16.39 4.73 12.07
CA ALA A 129 17.58 3.96 12.42
C ALA A 129 18.80 4.83 12.74
N SER A 130 18.99 5.93 11.99
CA SER A 130 20.08 6.91 12.22
C SER A 130 20.07 7.58 13.58
N VAL A 131 18.96 7.50 14.31
CA VAL A 131 18.84 8.04 15.68
C VAL A 131 18.82 6.95 16.76
N GLY A 132 19.19 5.71 16.41
CA GLY A 132 19.47 4.62 17.34
C GLY A 132 18.32 3.64 17.59
N TYR A 133 17.38 3.52 16.66
CA TYR A 133 16.28 2.55 16.74
C TYR A 133 16.50 1.44 15.71
N GLU A 134 16.00 0.24 15.99
CA GLU A 134 15.94 -0.81 14.98
C GLU A 134 14.54 -0.83 14.38
N VAL A 135 14.46 -0.91 13.05
CA VAL A 135 13.19 -0.77 12.32
C VAL A 135 12.92 -2.02 11.52
N PHE A 136 11.72 -2.58 11.65
CA PHE A 136 11.26 -3.73 10.89
C PHE A 136 10.03 -3.38 10.08
N ALA A 137 9.95 -3.87 8.85
CA ALA A 137 8.77 -3.74 8.01
C ALA A 137 8.60 -4.97 7.12
N LEU A 138 7.36 -5.30 6.78
CA LEU A 138 7.03 -6.31 5.78
C LEU A 138 6.20 -5.69 4.65
N ASP A 139 6.42 -6.19 3.44
CA ASP A 139 5.46 -5.95 2.35
C ASP A 139 4.26 -6.87 2.56
N TYR A 140 3.05 -6.32 2.50
CA TYR A 140 1.83 -7.11 2.66
C TYR A 140 1.64 -8.12 1.51
N PRO A 141 0.90 -9.24 1.71
CA PRO A 141 0.52 -10.11 0.61
C PRO A 141 -0.12 -9.31 -0.55
N GLY A 142 0.45 -9.45 -1.74
CA GLY A 142 0.05 -8.69 -2.92
C GLY A 142 0.65 -7.30 -3.02
N PHE A 143 1.64 -6.92 -2.21
CA PHE A 143 2.31 -5.63 -2.27
C PHE A 143 3.81 -5.80 -2.37
N GLY A 144 4.49 -4.78 -2.88
CA GLY A 144 5.94 -4.73 -3.05
C GLY A 144 6.52 -6.05 -3.58
N LEU A 145 7.40 -6.66 -2.78
CA LEU A 145 8.13 -7.88 -3.15
C LEU A 145 7.52 -9.16 -2.58
N SER A 146 6.48 -9.06 -1.74
CA SER A 146 5.75 -10.22 -1.22
C SER A 146 4.92 -10.89 -2.30
N GLU A 147 4.69 -12.19 -2.14
CA GLU A 147 3.79 -12.97 -2.99
C GLU A 147 2.34 -12.49 -2.92
N GLY A 148 1.53 -12.94 -3.89
CA GLY A 148 0.12 -12.59 -3.99
C GLY A 148 -0.20 -11.64 -5.14
N LEU A 149 -1.50 -11.53 -5.40
CA LEU A 149 -2.06 -10.72 -6.47
C LEU A 149 -1.92 -9.22 -6.14
N HIS A 150 -1.31 -8.45 -7.05
CA HIS A 150 -0.94 -7.07 -6.75
C HIS A 150 -2.14 -6.19 -6.34
N GLY A 151 -2.07 -5.57 -5.16
CA GLY A 151 -3.09 -4.67 -4.64
C GLY A 151 -4.34 -5.38 -4.13
N TYR A 152 -4.37 -6.71 -4.10
CA TYR A 152 -5.53 -7.48 -3.67
C TYR A 152 -5.43 -7.88 -2.20
N ILE A 153 -6.35 -7.33 -1.39
CA ILE A 153 -6.51 -7.68 0.02
C ILE A 153 -7.82 -8.46 0.16
N PRO A 154 -7.79 -9.81 0.25
CA PRO A 154 -9.02 -10.60 0.33
C PRO A 154 -9.78 -10.38 1.64
N SER A 155 -9.06 -10.08 2.72
CA SER A 155 -9.60 -9.85 4.06
C SER A 155 -8.66 -8.93 4.82
N PHE A 156 -9.18 -7.82 5.35
CA PHE A 156 -8.38 -6.89 6.14
C PHE A 156 -7.94 -7.50 7.48
N ASP A 157 -8.76 -8.38 8.07
CA ASP A 157 -8.38 -9.08 9.31
C ASP A 157 -7.23 -10.04 9.07
N THR A 158 -7.26 -10.77 7.96
CA THR A 158 -6.17 -11.70 7.59
C THR A 158 -4.87 -10.95 7.32
N LEU A 159 -4.95 -9.77 6.69
CA LEU A 159 -3.79 -8.89 6.56
C LEU A 159 -3.22 -8.51 7.94
N VAL A 160 -4.08 -8.13 8.88
CA VAL A 160 -3.65 -7.79 10.25
C VAL A 160 -3.05 -9.00 10.95
N ASP A 161 -3.60 -10.20 10.75
CA ASP A 161 -3.06 -11.45 11.30
C ASP A 161 -1.66 -11.75 10.75
N ASP A 162 -1.45 -11.60 9.44
CA ASP A 162 -0.14 -11.81 8.80
C ASP A 162 0.92 -10.82 9.35
N VAL A 163 0.52 -9.56 9.58
CA VAL A 163 1.40 -8.51 10.14
C VAL A 163 1.71 -8.79 11.61
N ALA A 164 0.69 -9.16 12.40
CA ALA A 164 0.85 -9.51 13.80
C ALA A 164 1.75 -10.74 13.99
N GLU A 165 1.62 -11.75 13.12
CA GLU A 165 2.51 -12.93 13.09
C GLU A 165 3.97 -12.51 12.86
N HIS A 166 4.23 -11.67 11.87
CA HIS A 166 5.59 -11.23 11.55
C HIS A 166 6.21 -10.43 12.70
N PHE A 167 5.47 -9.48 13.27
CA PHE A 167 6.00 -8.67 14.37
C PHE A 167 6.14 -9.43 15.69
N ALA A 168 5.32 -10.46 15.94
CA ALA A 168 5.53 -11.35 17.07
C ALA A 168 6.90 -12.05 16.97
N LYS A 169 7.27 -12.55 15.79
CA LYS A 169 8.59 -13.17 15.56
C LYS A 169 9.75 -12.20 15.86
N VAL A 170 9.63 -10.94 15.42
CA VAL A 170 10.62 -9.90 15.72
C VAL A 170 10.78 -9.70 17.23
N LYS A 171 9.67 -9.64 17.98
CA LYS A 171 9.69 -9.46 19.44
C LYS A 171 10.16 -10.69 20.21
N GLU A 172 9.94 -11.89 19.67
CA GLU A 172 10.36 -13.14 20.30
C GLU A 172 11.89 -13.32 20.27
N ASP A 173 12.56 -12.64 19.34
CA ASP A 173 14.02 -12.59 19.23
C ASP A 173 14.65 -12.13 20.57
N PRO A 174 15.58 -12.92 21.14
CA PRO A 174 16.28 -12.56 22.38
C PRO A 174 16.96 -11.19 22.33
N GLU A 175 17.39 -10.70 21.17
CA GLU A 175 18.02 -9.38 21.04
C GLU A 175 17.02 -8.22 21.23
N HIS A 176 15.72 -8.47 21.05
CA HIS A 176 14.68 -7.46 21.10
C HIS A 176 13.74 -7.57 22.30
N ARG A 177 13.71 -8.74 22.97
CA ARG A 177 12.69 -9.09 23.98
C ARG A 177 12.51 -8.07 25.09
N ASP A 178 13.61 -7.47 25.55
CA ASP A 178 13.60 -6.51 26.68
C ASP A 178 13.63 -5.05 26.21
N LEU A 179 13.60 -4.79 24.90
CA LEU A 179 13.58 -3.45 24.34
C LEU A 179 12.15 -2.91 24.26
N PRO A 180 11.94 -1.60 24.49
CA PRO A 180 10.67 -0.97 24.17
C PRO A 180 10.33 -1.17 22.69
N SER A 181 9.06 -1.38 22.38
CA SER A 181 8.59 -1.69 21.03
C SER A 181 7.41 -0.81 20.64
N PHE A 182 7.48 -0.24 19.43
CA PHE A 182 6.50 0.72 18.92
C PHE A 182 5.95 0.29 17.57
N LEU A 183 4.66 0.53 17.35
CA LEU A 183 4.05 0.44 16.04
C LEU A 183 4.17 1.77 15.31
N PHE A 184 4.49 1.75 14.02
CA PHE A 184 4.41 2.92 13.15
C PHE A 184 3.48 2.60 11.99
N GLY A 185 2.51 3.45 11.68
CA GLY A 185 1.60 3.21 10.56
C GLY A 185 1.22 4.47 9.79
N GLN A 186 1.29 4.39 8.45
CA GLN A 186 0.90 5.47 7.55
C GLN A 186 -0.35 5.10 6.74
N SER A 187 -1.35 5.98 6.67
CA SER A 187 -2.58 5.75 5.88
C SER A 187 -3.24 4.40 6.22
N MET A 188 -3.44 3.50 5.25
CA MET A 188 -3.92 2.13 5.51
C MET A 188 -3.07 1.39 6.55
N GLY A 189 -1.75 1.58 6.54
CA GLY A 189 -0.84 1.01 7.54
C GLY A 189 -1.10 1.51 8.96
N GLY A 190 -1.66 2.72 9.11
CA GLY A 190 -2.15 3.22 10.39
C GLY A 190 -3.35 2.43 10.92
N ALA A 191 -4.26 2.02 10.02
CA ALA A 191 -5.38 1.15 10.38
C ALA A 191 -4.89 -0.27 10.73
N VAL A 192 -3.90 -0.78 9.99
CA VAL A 192 -3.24 -2.06 10.31
C VAL A 192 -2.61 -2.00 11.70
N ALA A 193 -1.77 -1.01 11.96
CA ALA A 193 -1.12 -0.81 13.26
C ALA A 193 -2.14 -0.74 14.42
N LEU A 194 -3.21 0.04 14.28
CA LEU A 194 -4.26 0.12 15.29
C LEU A 194 -4.93 -1.24 15.54
N LYS A 195 -5.23 -2.01 14.48
CA LYS A 195 -5.86 -3.33 14.64
C LYS A 195 -4.91 -4.39 15.20
N VAL A 196 -3.61 -4.31 14.90
CA VAL A 196 -2.59 -5.14 15.57
C VAL A 196 -2.58 -4.84 17.06
N HIS A 197 -2.52 -3.55 17.44
CA HIS A 197 -2.56 -3.15 18.84
C HIS A 197 -3.84 -3.63 19.55
N PHE A 198 -5.02 -3.51 18.93
CA PHE A 198 -6.26 -4.01 19.53
C PHE A 198 -6.31 -5.53 19.72
N LYS A 199 -5.61 -6.31 18.87
CA LYS A 199 -5.45 -7.75 19.06
C LYS A 199 -4.44 -8.10 20.17
N GLN A 200 -3.48 -7.22 20.39
CA GLN A 200 -2.33 -7.41 21.28
C GLN A 200 -2.15 -6.19 22.21
N PRO A 201 -3.13 -5.87 23.07
CA PRO A 201 -3.20 -4.57 23.74
C PRO A 201 -2.05 -4.30 24.70
N ASN A 202 -1.43 -5.35 25.23
CA ASN A 202 -0.35 -5.26 26.22
C ASN A 202 1.04 -5.49 25.61
N GLU A 203 1.13 -5.68 24.29
CA GLU A 203 2.38 -6.03 23.62
C GLU A 203 3.17 -4.82 23.12
N TRP A 204 2.64 -3.60 23.18
CA TRP A 204 3.25 -2.44 22.53
C TRP A 204 3.34 -1.25 23.47
N ASP A 205 4.51 -0.63 23.57
CA ASP A 205 4.77 0.54 24.43
C ASP A 205 4.21 1.84 23.84
N GLY A 206 3.90 1.84 22.55
CA GLY A 206 3.21 2.95 21.90
C GLY A 206 3.01 2.79 20.41
N ALA A 207 2.34 3.78 19.82
CA ALA A 207 2.10 3.83 18.38
C ALA A 207 2.34 5.24 17.80
N ILE A 208 2.89 5.29 16.60
CA ILE A 208 3.15 6.48 15.80
C ILE A 208 2.26 6.39 14.56
N LEU A 209 1.30 7.33 14.43
CA LEU A 209 0.29 7.27 13.38
C LEU A 209 0.40 8.49 12.46
N VAL A 210 0.70 8.25 11.18
CA VAL A 210 0.82 9.29 10.16
C VAL A 210 -0.37 9.24 9.22
N ALA A 211 -1.29 10.19 9.39
CA ALA A 211 -2.55 10.25 8.64
C ALA A 211 -3.27 8.88 8.57
N PRO A 212 -3.56 8.24 9.73
CA PRO A 212 -4.12 6.89 9.75
C PRO A 212 -5.51 6.83 9.10
N MET A 213 -5.78 5.74 8.39
CA MET A 213 -7.10 5.47 7.81
C MET A 213 -8.09 5.04 8.90
N CYS A 214 -8.65 6.01 9.63
CA CYS A 214 -9.64 5.73 10.68
C CYS A 214 -11.08 5.63 10.15
N LYS A 215 -11.37 6.25 8.99
CA LYS A 215 -12.67 6.21 8.34
C LYS A 215 -12.50 6.42 6.84
N ILE A 216 -13.31 5.71 6.04
CA ILE A 216 -13.48 6.00 4.61
C ILE A 216 -14.52 7.11 4.51
N ALA A 217 -14.19 8.20 3.82
CA ALA A 217 -15.08 9.35 3.69
C ALA A 217 -16.41 8.96 3.03
N ASP A 218 -17.52 9.49 3.54
CA ASP A 218 -18.86 9.03 3.14
C ASP A 218 -19.17 9.34 1.65
N ASP A 219 -18.47 10.32 1.07
CA ASP A 219 -18.57 10.75 -0.33
C ASP A 219 -17.85 9.83 -1.32
N VAL A 220 -16.86 9.05 -0.85
CA VAL A 220 -16.17 8.05 -1.69
C VAL A 220 -16.79 6.66 -1.58
N VAL A 221 -17.74 6.47 -0.66
CA VAL A 221 -18.49 5.23 -0.48
C VAL A 221 -19.60 5.17 -1.55
N PRO A 222 -19.63 4.14 -2.42
CA PRO A 222 -20.69 4.01 -3.42
C PRO A 222 -22.08 3.97 -2.77
N PRO A 223 -23.15 4.41 -3.45
CA PRO A 223 -24.51 4.25 -2.94
C PRO A 223 -24.82 2.79 -2.60
N TRP A 224 -25.65 2.55 -1.57
CA TRP A 224 -25.96 1.21 -1.04
C TRP A 224 -26.30 0.14 -2.11
N PRO A 225 -27.10 0.43 -3.16
CA PRO A 225 -27.36 -0.57 -4.20
C PRO A 225 -26.10 -0.96 -4.99
N VAL A 226 -25.24 0.02 -5.27
CA VAL A 226 -23.96 -0.19 -5.96
C VAL A 226 -23.01 -1.00 -5.09
N GLN A 227 -23.00 -0.78 -3.76
CA GLN A 227 -22.20 -1.58 -2.85
C GLN A 227 -22.56 -3.07 -2.91
N HIS A 228 -23.85 -3.42 -2.89
CA HIS A 228 -24.27 -4.83 -2.94
C HIS A 228 -23.91 -5.50 -4.26
N VAL A 229 -24.07 -4.79 -5.38
CA VAL A 229 -23.63 -5.27 -6.69
C VAL A 229 -22.12 -5.47 -6.70
N LEU A 230 -21.34 -4.52 -6.18
CA LEU A 230 -19.89 -4.65 -6.08
C LEU A 230 -19.49 -5.81 -5.15
N ILE A 231 -20.12 -5.98 -3.99
CA ILE A 231 -19.85 -7.11 -3.07
C ILE A 231 -20.18 -8.44 -3.76
N PHE A 232 -21.28 -8.51 -4.50
CA PHE A 232 -21.66 -9.70 -5.26
C PHE A 232 -20.65 -9.99 -6.39
N LEU A 233 -20.29 -8.99 -7.18
CA LEU A 233 -19.27 -9.10 -8.21
C LEU A 233 -17.90 -9.46 -7.62
N ALA A 234 -17.57 -9.00 -6.43
CA ALA A 234 -16.32 -9.32 -5.74
C ALA A 234 -16.29 -10.79 -5.30
N ARG A 235 -17.45 -11.37 -4.98
CA ARG A 235 -17.56 -12.81 -4.69
C ARG A 235 -17.45 -13.66 -5.95
N LEU A 236 -17.98 -13.19 -7.07
CA LEU A 236 -17.94 -13.93 -8.34
C LEU A 236 -16.62 -13.77 -9.09
N LEU A 237 -16.04 -12.58 -9.06
CA LEU A 237 -14.85 -12.16 -9.82
C LEU A 237 -13.86 -11.40 -8.91
N PRO A 238 -13.39 -12.01 -7.80
CA PRO A 238 -12.52 -11.33 -6.82
C PRO A 238 -11.20 -10.84 -7.41
N LYS A 239 -10.74 -11.51 -8.48
CA LYS A 239 -9.46 -11.25 -9.12
C LYS A 239 -9.56 -10.29 -10.31
N GLU A 240 -10.75 -9.78 -10.64
CA GLU A 240 -10.92 -8.82 -11.74
C GLU A 240 -10.74 -7.36 -11.28
N LYS A 241 -10.16 -6.54 -12.16
CA LYS A 241 -9.81 -5.14 -11.89
C LYS A 241 -10.99 -4.20 -12.17
N LEU A 242 -12.01 -4.27 -11.30
CA LEU A 242 -13.31 -3.65 -11.54
C LEU A 242 -13.48 -2.25 -10.90
N VAL A 243 -12.58 -1.83 -9.99
CA VAL A 243 -12.72 -0.54 -9.32
C VAL A 243 -12.23 0.60 -10.23
N PRO A 244 -13.09 1.57 -10.60
CA PRO A 244 -12.65 2.79 -11.27
C PRO A 244 -11.84 3.65 -10.30
N GLN A 245 -10.59 3.94 -10.63
CA GLN A 245 -9.74 4.80 -9.82
C GLN A 245 -9.33 6.03 -10.65
N LYS A 246 -9.47 7.23 -10.08
CA LYS A 246 -8.77 8.42 -10.59
C LYS A 246 -7.28 8.26 -10.26
N ASP A 247 -6.39 8.65 -11.16
CA ASP A 247 -4.95 8.51 -10.92
C ASP A 247 -4.54 9.37 -9.71
N LEU A 248 -4.34 8.71 -8.56
CA LEU A 248 -3.94 9.39 -7.32
C LEU A 248 -2.58 10.10 -7.44
N ALA A 249 -1.78 9.82 -8.49
CA ALA A 249 -0.48 10.46 -8.71
C ALA A 249 -0.63 11.94 -9.00
N GLU A 250 -1.59 12.29 -9.85
CA GLU A 250 -1.85 13.66 -10.26
C GLU A 250 -2.36 14.51 -9.09
N LEU A 251 -2.98 13.86 -8.09
CA LEU A 251 -3.50 14.50 -6.88
C LEU A 251 -2.47 14.60 -5.76
N ALA A 252 -1.49 13.69 -5.67
CA ALA A 252 -0.57 13.60 -4.55
C ALA A 252 0.59 14.62 -4.59
N PHE A 253 1.01 15.05 -5.78
CA PHE A 253 2.15 15.98 -5.94
C PHE A 253 1.74 17.15 -6.83
N LYS A 254 1.99 18.39 -6.38
CA LYS A 254 1.68 19.61 -7.16
C LYS A 254 2.78 19.97 -8.17
N GLU A 255 4.02 19.53 -7.94
CA GLU A 255 5.17 19.84 -8.80
C GLU A 255 5.34 18.81 -9.93
N LYS A 256 5.30 19.26 -11.19
CA LYS A 256 5.42 18.39 -12.37
C LYS A 256 6.71 17.56 -12.41
N LYS A 257 7.85 18.15 -12.05
CA LYS A 257 9.15 17.45 -12.03
C LYS A 257 9.15 16.27 -11.03
N LYS A 258 8.51 16.44 -9.87
CA LYS A 258 8.33 15.36 -8.88
C LYS A 258 7.26 14.36 -9.32
N GLN A 259 6.19 14.80 -9.97
CA GLN A 259 5.20 13.90 -10.57
C GLN A 259 5.86 12.95 -11.57
N GLU A 260 6.72 13.45 -12.47
CA GLU A 260 7.43 12.65 -13.48
C GLU A 260 8.42 11.65 -12.85
N GLN A 261 9.18 12.07 -11.84
CA GLN A 261 10.10 11.20 -11.10
C GLN A 261 9.39 10.11 -10.27
N ILE A 262 8.18 10.38 -9.78
CA ILE A 262 7.41 9.43 -8.97
C ILE A 262 6.58 8.49 -9.83
N LEU A 263 6.03 8.96 -10.96
CA LEU A 263 5.34 8.12 -11.92
C LEU A 263 6.24 6.93 -12.33
N PHE A 264 7.53 7.22 -12.50
CA PHE A 264 8.60 6.29 -12.84
C PHE A 264 8.78 5.14 -11.83
N VAL A 265 8.97 5.44 -10.53
CA VAL A 265 9.11 4.40 -9.49
C VAL A 265 7.76 3.71 -9.20
N ARG A 266 6.67 4.46 -9.39
CA ARG A 266 5.30 3.98 -9.22
C ARG A 266 4.83 3.03 -10.32
N THR A 267 5.47 3.02 -11.47
CA THR A 267 5.15 2.02 -12.50
C THR A 267 5.66 0.63 -12.20
N GLY A 268 6.58 0.44 -11.23
CA GLY A 268 7.18 -0.88 -10.96
C GLY A 268 6.73 -1.58 -9.68
N LEU A 269 6.46 -0.82 -8.61
CA LEU A 269 6.34 -1.37 -7.24
C LEU A 269 5.20 -0.81 -6.42
N VAL A 270 4.83 0.44 -6.68
CA VAL A 270 3.77 1.14 -5.95
C VAL A 270 2.49 1.02 -6.79
N TYR A 271 1.43 0.45 -6.23
CA TYR A 271 0.24 0.08 -6.99
C TYR A 271 -0.38 1.27 -7.74
N SER A 272 -0.47 1.16 -9.08
CA SER A 272 -0.96 2.23 -9.96
C SER A 272 -2.02 1.77 -10.97
N ARG A 273 -2.42 0.49 -10.92
CA ARG A 273 -3.49 -0.07 -11.77
C ARG A 273 -4.81 -0.13 -10.99
N ARG A 274 -5.94 -0.33 -11.68
CA ARG A 274 -7.27 -0.46 -11.05
C ARG A 274 -7.27 -1.53 -9.97
N ALA A 275 -7.67 -1.16 -8.75
CA ALA A 275 -7.83 -2.07 -7.62
C ALA A 275 -8.69 -3.29 -7.97
N HIS A 276 -8.27 -4.46 -7.48
CA HIS A 276 -9.10 -5.65 -7.45
C HIS A 276 -10.24 -5.46 -6.43
N LEU A 277 -11.39 -6.06 -6.70
CA LEU A 277 -12.55 -5.91 -5.84
C LEU A 277 -12.41 -6.83 -4.60
N ALA A 278 -12.09 -6.24 -3.46
CA ALA A 278 -11.95 -6.96 -2.18
C ALA A 278 -13.31 -7.22 -1.51
N VAL A 279 -13.47 -8.40 -0.91
CA VAL A 279 -14.68 -8.78 -0.17
C VAL A 279 -14.46 -8.61 1.33
N ARG A 280 -14.91 -7.47 1.89
CA ARG A 280 -15.45 -7.24 3.25
C ARG A 280 -15.06 -5.85 3.76
N PRO A 281 -16.02 -4.94 3.99
CA PRO A 281 -15.89 -3.97 5.07
C PRO A 281 -16.15 -4.73 6.38
N THR A 282 -15.16 -4.86 7.27
CA THR A 282 -15.47 -5.25 8.64
C THR A 282 -16.14 -4.10 9.38
N ALA A 283 -17.12 -4.50 10.19
CA ALA A 283 -18.13 -3.74 10.91
C ALA A 283 -17.72 -2.33 11.42
N ARG A 284 -18.70 -1.43 11.41
CA ARG A 284 -18.70 -0.14 12.12
C ARG A 284 -18.10 -0.30 13.51
N ALA A 285 -17.05 0.48 13.81
CA ALA A 285 -16.70 0.79 15.18
C ALA A 285 -17.88 1.58 15.79
N GLY A 286 -18.57 1.00 16.77
CA GLY A 286 -19.62 1.70 17.51
C GLY A 286 -20.90 0.90 17.75
N GLU A 287 -20.79 -0.32 18.29
CA GLU A 287 -21.85 -0.87 19.16
C GLU A 287 -21.17 -1.42 20.41
N SER A 288 -21.01 -0.55 21.41
CA SER A 288 -20.78 -0.97 22.78
C SER A 288 -21.98 -1.81 23.22
N GLN A 289 -21.76 -3.09 23.51
CA GLN A 289 -22.73 -3.87 24.27
C GLN A 289 -22.95 -3.18 25.62
N PRO A 290 -24.20 -2.96 26.08
CA PRO A 290 -24.42 -2.47 27.43
C PRO A 290 -23.95 -3.56 28.40
N ALA A 291 -23.12 -3.15 29.35
CA ALA A 291 -22.79 -3.97 30.50
C ALA A 291 -24.10 -4.34 31.22
N SER A 292 -24.48 -5.61 31.18
CA SER A 292 -25.49 -6.14 32.09
C SER A 292 -24.83 -6.30 33.45
N GLY A 293 -25.09 -5.34 34.34
CA GLY A 293 -24.87 -5.52 35.77
C GLY A 293 -25.80 -6.59 36.33
N GLY A 294 -25.26 -7.38 37.25
CA GLY A 294 -25.92 -8.45 38.00
C GLY A 294 -24.88 -9.18 38.82
#